data_AF-D4CZC8-F1
#
_entry.id   AF-D4CZC8-F1
#
_cell.length_a   1.000
_cell.length_b   1.000
_cell.length_c   1.000
_cell.angle_alpha   90.00
_cell.angle_beta   90.00
_cell.angle_gamma   90.00
#
_symmetry.space_group_name_H-M   'P 1'
#
loop_
_entity.id
_entity.type
_entity.pdbx_description
1 polymer ?
#
loop_
_entity_poly.entity_id
_entity_poly.type
_entity_poly.pdbx_seq_one_letter_code
_entity_poly.pdbx_strand_id
1 'polypeptide(L)'
;MPLRSKRIRANIEWKEIYETDIHPRISEILTKYGLSFGVDTLDRVQPWDDSYEIKDVITITTHDASPRKDWQDAADTVLAMVKEKVPSHVSHPIQVEIINLDKMYQDVSSPLPNDRSIVGPLEQVKGRIVEEVQVSMQDAWLSIAFHLRHHRNSFDEPMKPTILVICRPHSVCDFAEAEDRLLDILNELDISVYLELLPGRTVLANPGPKPTPMYTHVEDLPEKPTNGSSIGVKGNETSAGTLGGWLILNLPKEQRQIKCALTCYHVIRGDDSSTTDHTDTHGVHWNDPRGQLTIQYPAAIDARAALDNLDKLCHNFPGDQRLEKQRNMVSDLLLGPGIGKVILASGSQVRNNHRVDWALIESPETFSKNKPPSIRQGNFMSPPAGHRYAPHPDTKIRQFDYVHEDDWVVKLGRSTLTSGIINGMKTVEWGPNFVTEEIQVMSHYADVAVDGDSGAFVVNEHGHLVGMLYAVTKESTSFNTAYITPFDAIQAHIKEVTNGGFLSFD
;
A
#
# COMPACT_ATOMS: atom_id res chain seq x y z
N MET A 1 4.17 -9.69 11.85
CA MET A 1 2.86 -9.28 11.27
C MET A 1 3.05 -7.94 10.59
N PRO A 2 2.46 -7.67 9.40
CA PRO A 2 2.24 -6.29 8.99
C PRO A 2 1.46 -5.61 10.11
N LEU A 3 2.03 -4.57 10.70
CA LEU A 3 1.44 -3.90 11.86
C LEU A 3 0.16 -3.20 11.39
N ARG A 4 -1.01 -3.78 11.67
CA ARG A 4 -2.34 -3.21 11.31
C ARG A 4 -2.97 -2.34 12.40
N SER A 5 -2.25 -2.25 13.49
CA SER A 5 -2.41 -1.24 14.50
C SER A 5 -1.02 -0.89 15.00
N LYS A 6 -0.83 0.36 15.37
CA LYS A 6 0.32 0.77 16.14
C LYS A 6 0.10 0.30 17.57
N ARG A 7 0.91 -0.66 18.03
CA ARG A 7 1.02 -0.97 19.46
C ARG A 7 1.93 0.08 20.09
N ILE A 8 1.36 0.95 20.89
CA ILE A 8 2.13 1.91 21.71
C ILE A 8 2.05 1.49 23.17
N ARG A 9 3.05 1.93 23.94
CA ARG A 9 3.04 1.69 25.38
C ARG A 9 1.78 2.33 25.97
N ALA A 10 1.08 1.56 26.80
CA ALA A 10 0.01 2.07 27.64
C ALA A 10 0.53 3.19 28.56
N ASN A 11 -0.40 3.98 29.13
CA ASN A 11 -0.08 4.98 30.13
C ASN A 11 0.78 4.35 31.26
N ILE A 12 1.77 5.08 31.78
CA ILE A 12 2.67 4.58 32.83
C ILE A 12 1.91 4.16 34.09
N GLU A 13 0.92 4.96 34.51
CA GLU A 13 0.07 4.64 35.66
C GLU A 13 -0.77 3.39 35.39
N TRP A 14 -1.26 3.24 34.15
CA TRP A 14 -1.99 2.04 33.74
C TRP A 14 -1.10 0.79 33.79
N LYS A 15 0.13 0.93 33.28
CA LYS A 15 1.12 -0.13 33.23
C LYS A 15 1.51 -0.62 34.62
N GLU A 16 1.72 0.28 35.58
CA GLU A 16 2.08 -0.08 36.96
C GLU A 16 0.97 -0.87 37.67
N ILE A 17 -0.30 -0.47 37.48
CA ILE A 17 -1.45 -1.22 38.00
C ILE A 17 -1.50 -2.59 37.34
N TYR A 18 -1.36 -2.67 36.02
CA TYR A 18 -1.36 -3.94 35.32
C TYR A 18 -0.28 -4.90 35.84
N GLU A 19 0.97 -4.44 35.98
CA GLU A 19 2.10 -5.27 36.43
C GLU A 19 1.95 -5.72 37.89
N THR A 20 1.48 -4.85 38.78
CA THR A 20 1.36 -5.14 40.22
C THR A 20 0.11 -5.97 40.55
N ASP A 21 -1.01 -5.63 39.92
CA ASP A 21 -2.32 -6.00 40.43
C ASP A 21 -3.11 -6.98 39.56
N ILE A 22 -2.81 -7.03 38.25
CA ILE A 22 -3.63 -7.75 37.27
C ILE A 22 -2.84 -8.92 36.69
N HIS A 23 -1.67 -8.66 36.12
CA HIS A 23 -0.78 -9.66 35.52
C HIS A 23 -0.56 -10.89 36.44
N PRO A 24 -0.26 -10.74 37.75
CA PRO A 24 -0.03 -11.89 38.63
C PRO A 24 -1.26 -12.80 38.82
N ARG A 25 -2.47 -12.33 38.50
CA ARG A 25 -3.73 -13.05 38.71
C ARG A 25 -4.27 -13.69 37.43
N ILE A 26 -3.79 -13.29 36.26
CA ILE A 26 -4.28 -13.80 34.98
C ILE A 26 -4.13 -15.32 34.88
N SER A 27 -2.97 -15.87 35.26
CA SER A 27 -2.74 -17.32 35.22
C SER A 27 -3.66 -18.10 36.16
N GLU A 28 -3.94 -17.57 37.37
CA GLU A 28 -4.88 -18.16 38.33
C GLU A 28 -6.32 -18.16 37.78
N ILE A 29 -6.73 -17.06 37.14
CA ILE A 29 -8.05 -16.93 36.50
C ILE A 29 -8.18 -17.94 35.37
N LEU A 30 -7.20 -18.02 34.46
CA LEU A 30 -7.24 -18.98 33.35
C LEU A 30 -7.31 -20.42 33.87
N THR A 31 -6.51 -20.75 34.88
CA THR A 31 -6.50 -22.08 35.50
C THR A 31 -7.86 -22.44 36.10
N LYS A 32 -8.57 -21.49 36.72
CA LYS A 32 -9.93 -21.68 37.26
C LYS A 32 -10.92 -22.11 36.17
N TYR A 33 -10.74 -21.61 34.95
CA TYR A 33 -11.55 -21.97 33.78
C TYR A 33 -10.97 -23.13 32.96
N GLY A 34 -9.94 -23.80 33.48
CA GLY A 34 -9.30 -24.95 32.83
C GLY A 34 -8.49 -24.58 31.58
N LEU A 35 -8.03 -23.33 31.48
CA LEU A 35 -7.24 -22.83 30.36
C LEU A 35 -5.76 -22.79 30.71
N SER A 36 -4.93 -23.18 29.73
CA SER A 36 -3.49 -22.98 29.76
C SER A 36 -3.15 -21.50 29.59
N PHE A 37 -2.16 -21.03 30.35
CA PHE A 37 -1.63 -19.68 30.24
C PHE A 37 -0.29 -19.73 29.49
N GLY A 38 -0.16 -18.93 28.44
CA GLY A 38 1.09 -18.69 27.74
C GLY A 38 1.75 -17.40 28.23
N VAL A 39 1.45 -16.29 27.56
CA VAL A 39 1.94 -14.95 27.89
C VAL A 39 0.79 -13.96 27.77
N ASP A 40 0.85 -12.89 28.55
CA ASP A 40 -0.03 -11.74 28.41
C ASP A 40 0.76 -10.46 28.12
N THR A 41 0.14 -9.56 27.36
CA THR A 41 0.67 -8.23 27.09
C THR A 41 -0.41 -7.18 27.25
N LEU A 42 -0.03 -6.03 27.81
CA LEU A 42 -0.85 -4.83 27.78
C LEU A 42 -0.31 -3.87 26.72
N ASP A 43 -1.12 -3.61 25.71
CA ASP A 43 -0.79 -2.70 24.62
C ASP A 43 -1.89 -1.66 24.44
N ARG A 44 -1.49 -0.42 24.13
CA ARG A 44 -2.43 0.52 23.53
C ARG A 44 -2.45 0.29 22.03
N VAL A 45 -3.58 -0.21 21.56
CA VAL A 45 -3.82 -0.51 20.16
C VAL A 45 -4.43 0.73 19.52
N GLN A 46 -3.65 1.38 18.66
CA GLN A 46 -4.13 2.44 17.78
C GLN A 46 -4.30 1.85 16.38
N PRO A 47 -5.54 1.53 15.95
CA PRO A 47 -5.82 1.07 14.60
C PRO A 47 -5.34 2.11 13.56
N TRP A 48 -4.96 1.64 12.38
CA TRP A 48 -4.61 2.55 11.27
C TRP A 48 -5.82 3.07 10.49
N ASP A 49 -7.03 2.56 10.73
CA ASP A 49 -8.24 3.25 10.30
C ASP A 49 -8.90 3.92 11.50
N ASP A 50 -9.14 5.21 11.30
CA ASP A 50 -9.82 6.13 12.18
C ASP A 50 -11.29 5.75 12.42
N SER A 51 -11.87 4.83 11.61
CA SER A 51 -13.16 4.19 11.89
C SER A 51 -13.14 3.35 13.18
N TYR A 52 -11.95 2.91 13.60
CA TYR A 52 -11.79 2.15 14.83
C TYR A 52 -11.29 3.03 15.98
N GLU A 53 -11.92 2.89 17.14
CA GLU A 53 -11.48 3.58 18.34
C GLU A 53 -10.12 3.06 18.85
N ILE A 54 -9.33 3.97 19.43
CA ILE A 54 -8.10 3.61 20.15
C ILE A 54 -8.50 2.88 21.44
N LYS A 55 -7.90 1.72 21.70
CA LYS A 55 -8.19 0.88 22.87
C LYS A 55 -6.93 0.51 23.62
N ASP A 56 -7.09 0.28 24.92
CA ASP A 56 -6.10 -0.48 25.68
C ASP A 56 -6.53 -1.96 25.62
N VAL A 57 -5.62 -2.86 25.25
CA VAL A 57 -5.91 -4.28 25.04
C VAL A 57 -4.97 -5.13 25.87
N ILE A 58 -5.54 -6.03 26.68
CA ILE A 58 -4.81 -7.13 27.30
C ILE A 58 -4.98 -8.35 26.40
N THR A 59 -3.92 -8.72 25.70
CA THR A 59 -3.89 -9.97 24.91
C THR A 59 -3.28 -11.07 25.76
N ILE A 60 -3.99 -12.18 25.95
CA ILE A 60 -3.55 -13.35 26.71
C ILE A 60 -3.47 -14.54 25.75
N THR A 61 -2.33 -15.20 25.68
CA THR A 61 -2.16 -16.38 24.82
C THR A 61 -2.45 -17.68 25.57
N THR A 62 -2.99 -18.64 24.84
CA THR A 62 -3.27 -20.00 25.33
C THR A 62 -2.92 -21.03 24.25
N HIS A 63 -2.63 -22.27 24.66
CA HIS A 63 -2.41 -23.39 23.72
C HIS A 63 -3.68 -24.22 23.50
N ASP A 64 -4.77 -23.88 24.18
CA ASP A 64 -6.04 -24.58 24.03
C ASP A 64 -6.66 -24.30 22.66
N ALA A 65 -7.19 -25.34 21.99
CA ALA A 65 -7.58 -25.27 20.57
C ALA A 65 -9.09 -25.11 20.34
N SER A 66 -9.90 -25.08 21.39
CA SER A 66 -11.36 -25.08 21.29
C SER A 66 -11.93 -23.94 22.13
N PRO A 67 -12.15 -22.75 21.53
CA PRO A 67 -12.81 -21.66 22.24
C PRO A 67 -14.21 -22.12 22.66
N ARG A 68 -14.45 -22.09 23.96
CA ARG A 68 -15.73 -22.42 24.59
C ARG A 68 -16.18 -21.23 25.44
N LYS A 69 -17.37 -21.34 26.02
CA LYS A 69 -17.89 -20.37 27.00
C LYS A 69 -16.84 -20.03 28.08
N ASP A 70 -16.03 -21.00 28.48
CA ASP A 70 -14.95 -20.83 29.46
C ASP A 70 -13.91 -19.75 29.07
N TRP A 71 -13.63 -19.56 27.76
CA TRP A 71 -12.73 -18.51 27.28
C TRP A 71 -13.35 -17.13 27.47
N GLN A 72 -14.63 -17.00 27.12
CA GLN A 72 -15.38 -15.76 27.31
C GLN A 72 -15.50 -15.43 28.80
N ASP A 73 -15.89 -16.41 29.62
CA ASP A 73 -16.02 -16.24 31.07
C ASP A 73 -14.68 -15.86 31.73
N ALA A 74 -13.56 -16.44 31.27
CA ALA A 74 -12.21 -16.06 31.71
C ALA A 74 -11.85 -14.62 31.30
N ALA A 75 -12.07 -14.26 30.03
CA ALA A 75 -11.82 -12.90 29.54
C ALA A 75 -12.66 -11.86 30.28
N ASP A 76 -13.94 -12.15 30.51
CA ASP A 76 -14.86 -11.29 31.27
C ASP A 76 -14.44 -11.17 32.74
N THR A 77 -13.89 -12.23 33.34
CA THR A 77 -13.36 -12.19 34.71
C THR A 77 -12.14 -11.28 34.82
N VAL A 78 -11.21 -11.36 33.85
CA VAL A 78 -10.07 -10.44 33.77
C VAL A 78 -10.56 -9.01 33.53
N LEU A 79 -11.50 -8.81 32.60
CA LEU A 79 -12.07 -7.49 32.30
C LEU A 79 -12.80 -6.87 33.50
N ALA A 80 -13.49 -7.67 34.31
CA ALA A 80 -14.13 -7.22 35.55
C ALA A 80 -13.08 -6.75 36.57
N MET A 81 -12.00 -7.51 36.75
CA MET A 81 -10.89 -7.13 37.63
C MET A 81 -10.21 -5.83 37.18
N VAL A 82 -9.99 -5.68 35.87
CA VAL A 82 -9.51 -4.43 35.27
C VAL A 82 -10.46 -3.28 35.63
N LYS A 83 -11.77 -3.44 35.40
CA LYS A 83 -12.74 -2.37 35.70
C LYS A 83 -12.82 -2.01 37.19
N GLU A 84 -12.52 -2.95 38.08
CA GLU A 84 -12.47 -2.71 39.54
C GLU A 84 -11.21 -1.93 39.94
N LYS A 85 -10.04 -2.29 39.39
CA LYS A 85 -8.75 -1.78 39.85
C LYS A 85 -8.27 -0.54 39.10
N VAL A 86 -8.84 -0.25 37.94
CA VAL A 86 -8.30 0.74 37.00
C VAL A 86 -9.20 1.95 36.95
N PRO A 87 -8.69 3.12 37.36
CA PRO A 87 -9.50 4.33 37.30
C PRO A 87 -9.90 4.65 35.86
N SER A 88 -11.17 5.01 35.65
CA SER A 88 -11.74 5.27 34.32
C SER A 88 -11.10 6.43 33.55
N HIS A 89 -10.33 7.29 34.23
CA HIS A 89 -9.61 8.40 33.59
C HIS A 89 -8.23 8.01 33.05
N VAL A 90 -7.73 6.83 33.43
CA VAL A 90 -6.35 6.38 33.13
C VAL A 90 -6.32 5.47 31.89
N SER A 91 -7.44 4.79 31.59
CA SER A 91 -7.58 3.85 30.48
C SER A 91 -8.46 4.40 29.36
N HIS A 92 -8.10 4.05 28.12
CA HIS A 92 -9.03 4.09 26.99
C HIS A 92 -10.07 2.97 27.14
N PRO A 93 -11.10 2.88 26.28
CA PRO A 93 -11.94 1.68 26.22
C PRO A 93 -11.07 0.42 26.22
N ILE A 94 -11.33 -0.47 27.17
CA ILE A 94 -10.48 -1.63 27.43
C ILE A 94 -11.11 -2.93 26.93
N GLN A 95 -10.27 -3.77 26.33
CA GLN A 95 -10.63 -5.08 25.82
C GLN A 95 -9.66 -6.14 26.37
N VAL A 96 -10.19 -7.33 26.66
CA VAL A 96 -9.39 -8.52 26.99
C VAL A 96 -9.61 -9.54 25.88
N GLU A 97 -8.52 -10.04 25.31
CA GLU A 97 -8.54 -11.04 24.24
C GLU A 97 -7.79 -12.28 24.71
N ILE A 98 -8.44 -13.44 24.72
CA ILE A 98 -7.77 -14.72 24.90
C ILE A 98 -7.63 -15.36 23.52
N ILE A 99 -6.39 -15.62 23.10
CA ILE A 99 -6.06 -16.08 21.75
C ILE A 99 -5.17 -17.33 21.77
N ASN A 100 -5.39 -18.24 20.83
CA ASN A 100 -4.41 -19.26 20.51
C ASN A 100 -3.69 -18.89 19.22
N LEU A 101 -2.43 -18.46 19.33
CA LEU A 101 -1.62 -18.00 18.21
C LEU A 101 -1.43 -19.08 17.13
N ASP A 102 -1.39 -20.36 17.51
CA ASP A 102 -1.22 -21.50 16.61
C ASP A 102 -2.50 -21.84 15.84
N LYS A 103 -3.65 -21.33 16.29
CA LYS A 103 -4.97 -21.53 15.67
C LYS A 103 -5.56 -20.26 15.06
N MET A 104 -4.89 -19.12 15.22
CA MET A 104 -5.29 -17.90 14.52
C MET A 104 -5.16 -18.12 13.02
N TYR A 105 -6.09 -17.52 12.28
CA TYR A 105 -6.04 -17.53 10.84
C TYR A 105 -4.76 -16.82 10.35
N GLN A 106 -3.94 -17.51 9.54
CA GLN A 106 -2.62 -17.04 9.10
C GLN A 106 -2.35 -17.30 7.62
N ASP A 107 -3.37 -17.50 6.80
CA ASP A 107 -3.16 -17.77 5.39
C ASP A 107 -2.70 -16.51 4.65
N VAL A 108 -1.74 -16.70 3.74
CA VAL A 108 -1.11 -15.65 2.93
C VAL A 108 -1.41 -15.85 1.45
N SER A 109 -1.44 -14.74 0.70
CA SER A 109 -1.77 -14.73 -0.72
C SER A 109 -0.51 -14.86 -1.58
N SER A 110 -0.66 -15.57 -2.68
CA SER A 110 0.34 -15.80 -3.72
C SER A 110 -0.30 -15.55 -5.10
N PRO A 111 0.45 -15.06 -6.11
CA PRO A 111 -0.05 -14.92 -7.47
C PRO A 111 -0.59 -16.26 -8.00
N LEU A 112 -1.62 -16.18 -8.85
CA LEU A 112 -2.02 -17.34 -9.65
C LEU A 112 -0.95 -17.60 -10.71
N PRO A 113 -0.55 -18.86 -10.93
CA PRO A 113 0.32 -19.18 -12.05
C PRO A 113 -0.46 -18.97 -13.36
N ASN A 114 0.25 -18.63 -14.42
CA ASN A 114 -0.23 -18.60 -15.80
C ASN A 114 -0.40 -20.04 -16.34
N ASP A 115 -1.16 -20.85 -15.61
CA ASP A 115 -1.56 -22.20 -15.95
C ASP A 115 -3.01 -22.18 -16.41
N ARG A 116 -3.23 -22.48 -17.69
CA ARG A 116 -4.55 -22.52 -18.31
C ARG A 116 -5.51 -23.52 -17.64
N SER A 117 -4.99 -24.56 -16.98
CA SER A 117 -5.82 -25.52 -16.24
C SER A 117 -6.44 -24.93 -14.97
N ILE A 118 -5.87 -23.84 -14.44
CA ILE A 118 -6.38 -23.12 -13.26
C ILE A 118 -7.08 -21.82 -13.70
N VAL A 119 -6.40 -20.99 -14.49
CA VAL A 119 -6.91 -19.68 -14.92
C VAL A 119 -8.12 -19.81 -15.85
N GLY A 120 -8.11 -20.79 -16.75
CA GLY A 120 -9.17 -21.01 -17.72
C GLY A 120 -10.55 -21.22 -17.08
N PRO A 121 -10.72 -22.15 -16.12
CA PRO A 121 -11.96 -22.31 -15.38
C PRO A 121 -12.38 -21.07 -14.58
N LEU A 122 -11.43 -20.40 -13.90
CA LEU A 122 -11.74 -19.21 -13.09
C LEU A 122 -12.27 -18.04 -13.95
N GLU A 123 -11.70 -17.83 -15.14
CA GLU A 123 -12.19 -16.82 -16.08
C GLU A 123 -13.62 -17.07 -16.57
N GLN A 124 -14.06 -18.33 -16.65
CA GLN A 124 -15.43 -18.66 -17.07
C GLN A 124 -16.50 -18.17 -16.07
N VAL A 125 -16.16 -18.15 -14.78
CA VAL A 125 -17.09 -17.78 -13.71
C VAL A 125 -16.86 -16.37 -13.18
N LYS A 126 -15.73 -15.72 -13.50
CA LYS A 126 -15.35 -14.39 -13.00
C LYS A 126 -16.49 -13.37 -13.08
N GLY A 127 -17.12 -13.22 -14.26
CA GLY A 127 -18.22 -12.27 -14.46
C GLY A 127 -19.41 -12.55 -13.55
N ARG A 128 -19.83 -13.82 -13.43
CA ARG A 128 -20.94 -14.25 -12.57
C ARG A 128 -20.65 -14.01 -11.09
N ILE A 129 -19.41 -14.22 -10.67
CA ILE A 129 -18.97 -13.97 -9.28
C ILE A 129 -19.02 -12.47 -8.98
N VAL A 130 -18.54 -11.63 -9.89
CA VAL A 130 -18.61 -10.17 -9.73
C VAL A 130 -20.07 -9.71 -9.64
N GLU A 131 -20.94 -10.20 -10.51
CA GLU A 131 -22.37 -9.90 -10.49
C GLU A 131 -23.03 -10.35 -9.17
N GLU A 132 -22.75 -11.58 -8.72
CA GLU A 132 -23.32 -12.11 -7.48
C GLU A 132 -22.85 -11.33 -6.25
N VAL A 133 -21.56 -10.99 -6.16
CA VAL A 133 -21.04 -10.14 -5.06
C VAL A 133 -21.70 -8.75 -5.08
N GLN A 134 -21.89 -8.15 -6.25
CA GLN A 134 -22.55 -6.85 -6.37
C GLN A 134 -24.01 -6.89 -5.88
N VAL A 135 -24.71 -7.98 -6.13
CA VAL A 135 -26.12 -8.17 -5.73
C VAL A 135 -26.22 -8.53 -4.24
N SER A 136 -25.50 -9.54 -3.78
CA SER A 136 -25.63 -10.10 -2.43
C SER A 136 -24.89 -9.31 -1.36
N MET A 137 -23.86 -8.56 -1.73
CA MET A 137 -22.96 -7.89 -0.80
C MET A 137 -22.91 -6.38 -1.02
N GLN A 138 -24.02 -5.77 -1.46
CA GLN A 138 -24.13 -4.33 -1.69
C GLN A 138 -23.58 -3.52 -0.50
N ASP A 139 -22.74 -2.52 -0.78
CA ASP A 139 -22.03 -1.69 0.21
C ASP A 139 -21.04 -2.42 1.13
N ALA A 140 -21.00 -3.76 1.12
CA ALA A 140 -20.14 -4.57 1.98
C ALA A 140 -18.80 -4.95 1.35
N TRP A 141 -18.76 -5.20 0.04
CA TRP A 141 -17.54 -5.63 -0.65
C TRP A 141 -16.67 -4.45 -1.09
N LEU A 142 -15.41 -4.72 -1.42
CA LEU A 142 -14.43 -3.73 -1.85
C LEU A 142 -13.62 -4.21 -3.05
N SER A 143 -13.21 -5.48 -3.04
CA SER A 143 -12.52 -6.06 -4.19
C SER A 143 -12.63 -7.56 -4.21
N ILE A 144 -12.53 -8.14 -5.40
CA ILE A 144 -12.56 -9.58 -5.65
C ILE A 144 -11.21 -9.95 -6.25
N ALA A 145 -10.49 -10.85 -5.59
CA ALA A 145 -9.17 -11.35 -5.99
C ALA A 145 -9.22 -12.84 -6.26
N PHE A 146 -8.39 -13.29 -7.19
CA PHE A 146 -8.12 -14.70 -7.42
C PHE A 146 -6.65 -14.93 -7.13
N HIS A 147 -6.37 -15.71 -6.09
CA HIS A 147 -5.03 -15.95 -5.57
C HIS A 147 -4.79 -17.44 -5.35
N LEU A 148 -3.53 -17.81 -5.19
CA LEU A 148 -3.16 -19.02 -4.46
C LEU A 148 -3.07 -18.70 -2.96
N ARG A 149 -3.67 -19.54 -2.11
CA ARG A 149 -3.64 -19.40 -0.65
C ARG A 149 -2.94 -20.59 -0.01
N HIS A 150 -2.16 -20.32 1.02
CA HIS A 150 -1.59 -21.33 1.89
C HIS A 150 -1.35 -20.76 3.29
N HIS A 151 -1.24 -21.65 4.27
CA HIS A 151 -0.87 -21.26 5.61
C HIS A 151 0.57 -20.74 5.62
N ARG A 152 0.81 -19.58 6.26
CA ARG A 152 2.11 -18.89 6.26
C ARG A 152 3.29 -19.76 6.67
N ASN A 153 3.07 -20.70 7.58
CA ASN A 153 4.12 -21.56 8.13
C ASN A 153 4.19 -22.94 7.46
N SER A 154 3.29 -23.22 6.50
CA SER A 154 3.21 -24.50 5.78
C SER A 154 3.71 -24.34 4.35
N PHE A 155 5.03 -24.27 4.16
CA PHE A 155 5.65 -24.13 2.84
C PHE A 155 5.58 -25.40 1.98
N ASP A 156 5.38 -26.56 2.61
CA ASP A 156 5.30 -27.87 1.94
C ASP A 156 3.87 -28.25 1.53
N GLU A 157 2.86 -27.52 2.00
CA GLU A 157 1.47 -27.79 1.64
C GLU A 157 1.16 -27.22 0.25
N PRO A 158 0.36 -27.93 -0.56
CA PRO A 158 -0.04 -27.43 -1.87
C PRO A 158 -0.85 -26.14 -1.70
N MET A 159 -0.47 -25.12 -2.46
CA MET A 159 -1.24 -23.89 -2.52
C MET A 159 -2.59 -24.12 -3.18
N LYS A 160 -3.62 -23.47 -2.68
CA LYS A 160 -5.01 -23.68 -3.08
C LYS A 160 -5.50 -22.49 -3.91
N PRO A 161 -6.07 -22.69 -5.10
CA PRO A 161 -6.79 -21.63 -5.80
C PRO A 161 -7.96 -21.14 -4.95
N THR A 162 -7.98 -19.85 -4.65
CA THR A 162 -8.98 -19.25 -3.77
C THR A 162 -9.42 -17.91 -4.31
N ILE A 163 -10.73 -17.68 -4.22
CA ILE A 163 -11.35 -16.40 -4.49
C ILE A 163 -11.50 -15.65 -3.17
N LEU A 164 -10.93 -14.45 -3.13
CA LEU A 164 -11.02 -13.56 -1.98
C LEU A 164 -12.01 -12.46 -2.29
N VAL A 165 -13.11 -12.39 -1.53
CA VAL A 165 -13.97 -11.20 -1.49
C VAL A 165 -13.54 -10.36 -0.30
N ILE A 166 -12.82 -9.29 -0.60
CA ILE A 166 -12.36 -8.33 0.40
C ILE A 166 -13.53 -7.42 0.72
N CYS A 167 -13.91 -7.38 1.99
CA CYS A 167 -15.04 -6.64 2.50
C CYS A 167 -14.59 -5.41 3.29
N ARG A 168 -15.38 -4.35 3.23
CA ARG A 168 -15.21 -3.17 4.08
C ARG A 168 -15.39 -3.59 5.54
N PRO A 169 -14.52 -3.14 6.44
CA PRO A 169 -14.70 -3.47 7.84
C PRO A 169 -15.97 -2.83 8.42
N HIS A 170 -16.59 -3.50 9.39
CA HIS A 170 -17.90 -3.13 9.98
C HIS A 170 -19.12 -3.27 9.06
N SER A 171 -18.96 -3.81 7.85
CA SER A 171 -20.11 -4.11 7.01
C SER A 171 -21.03 -5.15 7.65
N VAL A 172 -22.34 -4.93 7.49
CA VAL A 172 -23.40 -5.86 7.88
C VAL A 172 -24.00 -6.41 6.59
N CYS A 173 -23.87 -7.72 6.40
CA CYS A 173 -24.33 -8.46 5.23
C CYS A 173 -24.73 -9.86 5.68
N ASP A 174 -25.65 -10.52 4.97
CA ASP A 174 -25.87 -11.95 5.14
C ASP A 174 -24.73 -12.72 4.45
N PHE A 175 -23.58 -12.75 5.14
CA PHE A 175 -22.38 -13.38 4.61
C PHE A 175 -22.55 -14.87 4.38
N ALA A 176 -23.42 -15.54 5.14
CA ALA A 176 -23.70 -16.97 4.96
C ALA A 176 -24.49 -17.21 3.67
N GLU A 177 -25.55 -16.44 3.43
CA GLU A 177 -26.32 -16.56 2.19
C GLU A 177 -25.48 -16.17 0.96
N ALA A 178 -24.63 -15.13 1.08
CA ALA A 178 -23.70 -14.75 0.02
C ALA A 178 -22.64 -15.84 -0.25
N GLU A 179 -22.09 -16.46 0.80
CA GLU A 179 -21.15 -17.58 0.68
C GLU A 179 -21.80 -18.76 -0.03
N ASP A 180 -23.01 -19.17 0.37
CA ASP A 180 -23.74 -20.28 -0.26
C ASP A 180 -23.97 -20.02 -1.76
N ARG A 181 -24.43 -18.82 -2.14
CA ARG A 181 -24.66 -18.45 -3.55
C ARG A 181 -23.38 -18.44 -4.38
N LEU A 182 -22.26 -18.00 -3.80
CA LEU A 182 -20.96 -18.03 -4.47
C LEU A 182 -20.42 -19.46 -4.61
N LEU A 183 -20.59 -20.29 -3.59
CA LEU A 183 -20.21 -21.70 -3.64
C LEU A 183 -20.99 -22.46 -4.72
N ASP A 184 -22.27 -22.15 -4.93
CA ASP A 184 -23.06 -22.72 -6.03
C ASP A 184 -22.41 -22.46 -7.40
N ILE A 185 -21.89 -21.24 -7.63
CA ILE A 185 -21.16 -20.90 -8.87
C ILE A 185 -19.85 -21.71 -8.97
N LEU A 186 -19.11 -21.84 -7.87
CA LEU A 186 -17.82 -22.53 -7.85
C LEU A 186 -17.94 -24.05 -7.99
N ASN A 187 -19.03 -24.64 -7.53
CA ASN A 187 -19.31 -26.06 -7.66
C ASN A 187 -19.54 -26.51 -9.12
N GLU A 188 -19.73 -25.57 -10.05
CA GLU A 188 -19.81 -25.85 -11.48
C GLU A 188 -18.43 -26.08 -12.13
N LEU A 189 -17.34 -25.74 -11.45
CA LEU A 189 -15.99 -25.86 -11.98
C LEU A 189 -15.44 -27.28 -11.83
N ASP A 190 -14.67 -27.73 -12.84
CA ASP A 190 -13.95 -29.01 -12.82
C ASP A 190 -12.70 -29.01 -11.91
N ILE A 191 -12.44 -27.91 -11.20
CA ILE A 191 -11.30 -27.74 -10.29
C ILE A 191 -11.78 -27.35 -8.89
N SER A 192 -11.03 -27.76 -7.86
CA SER A 192 -11.31 -27.34 -6.48
C SER A 192 -10.86 -25.89 -6.27
N VAL A 193 -11.83 -25.00 -6.06
CA VAL A 193 -11.62 -23.58 -5.76
C VAL A 193 -12.23 -23.27 -4.40
N TYR A 194 -11.49 -22.53 -3.58
CA TYR A 194 -11.94 -22.11 -2.26
C TYR A 194 -12.48 -20.67 -2.31
N LEU A 195 -13.27 -20.30 -1.32
CA LEU A 195 -13.81 -18.97 -1.14
C LEU A 195 -13.44 -18.43 0.24
N GLU A 196 -13.04 -17.17 0.31
CA GLU A 196 -12.80 -16.48 1.58
C GLU A 196 -13.40 -15.07 1.55
N LEU A 197 -14.14 -14.73 2.60
CA LEU A 197 -14.65 -13.38 2.83
C LEU A 197 -13.77 -12.73 3.91
N LEU A 198 -12.98 -11.73 3.54
CA LEU A 198 -11.95 -11.16 4.41
C LEU A 198 -12.14 -9.66 4.61
N PRO A 199 -11.97 -9.12 5.83
CA PRO A 199 -11.95 -7.67 6.02
C PRO A 199 -10.65 -7.08 5.44
N GLY A 200 -10.75 -5.96 4.74
CA GLY A 200 -9.59 -5.25 4.20
C GLY A 200 -9.90 -3.85 3.67
N ARG A 201 -8.87 -3.17 3.20
CA ARG A 201 -8.99 -1.83 2.60
C ARG A 201 -8.11 -1.68 1.36
N THR A 202 -8.55 -0.84 0.46
CA THR A 202 -7.85 -0.44 -0.75
C THR A 202 -7.74 1.07 -0.65
N VAL A 203 -6.51 1.54 -0.65
CA VAL A 203 -6.21 2.97 -0.53
C VAL A 203 -5.28 3.34 -1.68
N LEU A 204 -5.44 4.56 -2.19
CA LEU A 204 -4.36 5.16 -2.96
C LEU A 204 -3.12 5.18 -2.07
N ALA A 205 -1.96 4.82 -2.63
CA ALA A 205 -0.72 4.71 -1.86
C ALA A 205 -0.11 6.09 -1.58
N ASN A 206 -0.95 7.04 -1.15
CA ASN A 206 -0.56 8.32 -0.57
C ASN A 206 -0.36 8.16 0.95
N PRO A 207 0.62 8.85 1.56
CA PRO A 207 0.75 8.94 3.00
C PRO A 207 -0.53 9.57 3.55
N GLY A 208 -1.18 8.84 4.46
CA GLY A 208 -2.21 9.41 5.32
C GLY A 208 -1.61 10.44 6.28
N PRO A 209 -2.38 10.92 7.27
CA PRO A 209 -1.98 12.00 8.18
C PRO A 209 -0.74 11.71 9.05
N LYS A 210 -0.17 10.51 8.98
CA LYS A 210 1.12 10.17 9.60
C LYS A 210 2.12 9.78 8.52
N PRO A 211 3.19 10.56 8.29
CA PRO A 211 4.16 10.27 7.26
C PRO A 211 4.91 8.97 7.60
N THR A 212 4.85 8.00 6.70
CA THR A 212 5.87 6.94 6.59
C THR A 212 7.22 7.59 6.37
N PRO A 213 8.32 7.12 7.00
CA PRO A 213 9.64 7.69 6.75
C PRO A 213 10.03 7.49 5.28
N MET A 214 10.87 8.41 4.77
CA MET A 214 11.52 8.22 3.48
C MET A 214 12.46 7.00 3.53
N TYR A 215 12.54 6.29 2.40
CA TYR A 215 13.49 5.19 2.21
C TYR A 215 14.93 5.69 2.25
N THR A 216 15.19 6.83 1.60
CA THR A 216 16.50 7.48 1.62
C THR A 216 16.73 8.16 2.96
N HIS A 217 17.85 7.83 3.61
CA HIS A 217 18.28 8.48 4.84
C HIS A 217 18.52 9.97 4.62
N VAL A 218 18.25 10.78 5.65
CA VAL A 218 18.31 12.24 5.56
C VAL A 218 19.73 12.74 5.28
N GLU A 219 20.75 12.00 5.74
CA GLU A 219 22.17 12.27 5.49
C GLU A 219 22.63 11.98 4.06
N ASP A 220 21.83 11.22 3.31
CA ASP A 220 22.12 10.75 1.94
C ASP A 220 21.14 11.32 0.91
N LEU A 221 20.25 12.24 1.31
CA LEU A 221 19.31 12.88 0.42
C LEU A 221 20.07 13.69 -0.66
N PRO A 222 19.85 13.44 -1.95
CA PRO A 222 20.57 14.16 -3.00
C PRO A 222 19.99 15.56 -3.23
N GLU A 223 20.83 16.49 -3.71
CA GLU A 223 20.43 17.86 -4.06
C GLU A 223 19.41 17.88 -5.22
N LYS A 224 19.57 16.99 -6.19
CA LYS A 224 18.60 16.79 -7.27
C LYS A 224 17.80 15.51 -7.03
N PRO A 225 16.49 15.51 -7.32
CA PRO A 225 15.68 14.30 -7.24
C PRO A 225 16.23 13.17 -8.10
N THR A 226 15.96 11.93 -7.69
CA THR A 226 16.20 10.67 -8.41
C THR A 226 14.92 9.83 -8.48
N ASN A 227 14.87 8.75 -9.28
CA ASN A 227 13.74 7.82 -9.26
C ASN A 227 13.46 7.36 -7.81
N GLY A 228 12.20 7.36 -7.40
CA GLY A 228 11.83 7.02 -6.02
C GLY A 228 11.85 8.20 -5.04
N SER A 229 12.21 9.41 -5.47
CA SER A 229 12.27 10.58 -4.58
C SER A 229 10.89 11.03 -4.09
N SER A 230 10.84 11.58 -2.88
CA SER A 230 9.64 12.21 -2.32
C SER A 230 9.28 13.49 -3.06
N ILE A 231 8.05 13.59 -3.55
CA ILE A 231 7.51 14.82 -4.16
C ILE A 231 6.10 15.12 -3.66
N GLY A 232 5.70 16.37 -3.76
CA GLY A 232 4.34 16.79 -3.43
C GLY A 232 4.05 18.20 -3.92
N VAL A 233 2.79 18.62 -3.81
CA VAL A 233 2.38 19.99 -4.13
C VAL A 233 3.13 20.96 -3.22
N LYS A 234 3.65 22.05 -3.78
CA LYS A 234 4.44 23.02 -3.03
C LYS A 234 3.65 23.62 -1.88
N GLY A 235 4.20 23.53 -0.67
CA GLY A 235 3.57 23.98 0.57
C GLY A 235 2.51 23.04 1.15
N ASN A 236 2.20 21.91 0.51
CA ASN A 236 1.33 20.90 1.11
C ASN A 236 2.13 20.07 2.14
N GLU A 237 1.66 20.09 3.39
CA GLU A 237 2.33 19.50 4.55
C GLU A 237 1.69 18.20 5.02
N THR A 238 0.67 17.71 4.31
CA THR A 238 -0.14 16.56 4.71
C THR A 238 0.04 15.36 3.80
N SER A 239 0.63 15.55 2.61
CA SER A 239 0.78 14.51 1.61
C SER A 239 2.16 14.53 0.95
N ALA A 240 2.55 13.37 0.42
CA ALA A 240 3.73 13.18 -0.41
C ALA A 240 3.47 12.00 -1.34
N GLY A 241 4.31 11.81 -2.34
CA GLY A 241 4.30 10.61 -3.15
C GLY A 241 5.66 10.42 -3.79
N THR A 242 5.69 9.58 -4.80
CA THR A 242 6.92 9.18 -5.47
C THR A 242 7.07 9.86 -6.81
N LEU A 243 8.26 10.40 -7.07
CA LEU A 243 8.70 10.73 -8.42
C LEU A 243 9.11 9.44 -9.13
N GLY A 244 8.36 9.06 -10.15
CA GLY A 244 8.63 7.85 -10.92
C GLY A 244 9.92 7.96 -11.70
N GLY A 245 10.05 9.01 -12.51
CA GLY A 245 11.24 9.28 -13.32
C GLY A 245 11.02 10.39 -14.36
N TRP A 246 11.97 10.55 -15.28
CA TRP A 246 11.94 11.58 -16.32
C TRP A 246 11.72 10.99 -17.72
N LEU A 247 10.89 11.66 -18.50
CA LEU A 247 10.57 11.30 -19.88
C LEU A 247 10.45 12.56 -20.73
N ILE A 248 10.64 12.41 -22.03
CA ILE A 248 10.41 13.47 -23.01
C ILE A 248 9.01 13.29 -23.57
N LEU A 249 8.15 14.29 -23.38
CA LEU A 249 6.90 14.39 -24.10
C LEU A 249 7.17 14.95 -25.50
N ASN A 250 6.92 14.15 -26.51
CA ASN A 250 7.04 14.52 -27.91
C ASN A 250 5.67 14.96 -28.43
N LEU A 251 5.60 16.14 -29.04
CA LEU A 251 4.39 16.69 -29.66
C LEU A 251 4.68 16.93 -31.16
N PRO A 252 4.57 15.91 -32.02
CA PRO A 252 4.99 16.01 -33.42
C PRO A 252 4.24 17.09 -34.22
N LYS A 253 2.94 17.27 -33.95
CA LYS A 253 2.12 18.30 -34.61
C LYS A 253 2.56 19.72 -34.26
N GLU A 254 3.10 19.91 -33.06
CA GLU A 254 3.63 21.19 -32.57
C GLU A 254 5.13 21.35 -32.82
N GLN A 255 5.82 20.30 -33.30
CA GLN A 255 7.28 20.24 -33.39
C GLN A 255 7.98 20.61 -32.08
N ARG A 256 7.39 20.18 -30.95
CA ARG A 256 7.84 20.53 -29.60
C ARG A 256 8.20 19.27 -28.82
N GLN A 257 9.25 19.36 -28.01
CA GLN A 257 9.64 18.35 -27.03
C GLN A 257 9.70 19.00 -25.65
N ILE A 258 9.16 18.33 -24.63
CA ILE A 258 9.09 18.84 -23.27
C ILE A 258 9.68 17.81 -22.31
N LYS A 259 10.69 18.24 -21.55
CA LYS A 259 11.34 17.43 -20.52
C LYS A 259 10.44 17.38 -19.28
N CYS A 260 9.90 16.20 -19.00
CA CYS A 260 8.91 16.01 -17.94
C CYS A 260 9.42 15.03 -16.89
N ALA A 261 9.00 15.22 -15.63
CA ALA A 261 8.92 14.16 -14.64
C ALA A 261 7.52 13.54 -14.67
N LEU A 262 7.42 12.23 -14.39
CA LEU A 262 6.18 11.46 -14.35
C LEU A 262 5.91 10.95 -12.92
N THR A 263 4.65 11.07 -12.49
CA THR A 263 4.11 10.54 -11.23
C THR A 263 2.60 10.28 -11.37
N CYS A 264 1.91 9.87 -10.31
CA CYS A 264 0.44 9.77 -10.27
C CYS A 264 -0.21 11.15 -10.17
N TYR A 265 -1.39 11.33 -10.75
CA TYR A 265 -2.18 12.56 -10.59
C TYR A 265 -2.55 12.80 -9.13
N HIS A 266 -2.98 11.77 -8.40
CA HIS A 266 -3.39 11.94 -7.01
C HIS A 266 -2.24 12.34 -6.05
N VAL A 267 -0.98 12.20 -6.48
CA VAL A 267 0.21 12.68 -5.72
C VAL A 267 0.37 14.20 -5.86
N ILE A 268 -0.10 14.77 -6.96
CA ILE A 268 -0.01 16.20 -7.29
C ILE A 268 -1.37 16.90 -7.27
N ARG A 269 -2.42 16.22 -6.80
CA ARG A 269 -3.76 16.77 -6.65
C ARG A 269 -3.74 17.90 -5.63
N GLY A 270 -4.36 19.03 -5.97
CA GLY A 270 -4.46 20.18 -5.05
C GLY A 270 -5.40 19.92 -3.88
N ASP A 271 -5.48 20.90 -2.97
CA ASP A 271 -6.39 20.87 -1.81
C ASP A 271 -7.64 21.74 -2.01
N ASP A 272 -7.67 22.60 -3.04
CA ASP A 272 -8.82 23.45 -3.35
C ASP A 272 -9.95 22.62 -3.99
N SER A 273 -11.10 22.51 -3.31
CA SER A 273 -12.22 21.67 -3.74
C SER A 273 -12.73 22.03 -5.14
N SER A 274 -12.87 23.33 -5.44
CA SER A 274 -13.39 23.77 -6.74
C SER A 274 -12.48 23.42 -7.93
N THR A 275 -11.16 23.52 -7.72
CA THR A 275 -10.13 23.15 -8.70
C THR A 275 -10.02 21.63 -8.83
N THR A 276 -10.11 20.93 -7.71
CA THR A 276 -9.94 19.48 -7.68
C THR A 276 -11.13 18.75 -8.28
N ASP A 277 -12.38 19.13 -7.99
CA ASP A 277 -13.57 18.53 -8.62
C ASP A 277 -13.49 18.60 -10.16
N HIS A 278 -12.99 19.74 -10.68
CA HIS A 278 -12.78 19.91 -12.11
C HIS A 278 -11.69 19.00 -12.66
N THR A 279 -10.51 19.02 -12.02
CA THR A 279 -9.33 18.26 -12.49
C THR A 279 -9.43 16.76 -12.25
N ASP A 280 -10.21 16.31 -11.26
CA ASP A 280 -10.57 14.91 -11.06
C ASP A 280 -11.39 14.41 -12.26
N THR A 281 -12.33 15.23 -12.73
CA THR A 281 -13.24 14.87 -13.82
C THR A 281 -12.61 15.03 -15.20
N HIS A 282 -11.75 16.03 -15.41
CA HIS A 282 -11.26 16.37 -16.74
C HIS A 282 -9.75 16.17 -16.92
N GLY A 283 -9.00 15.92 -15.85
CA GLY A 283 -7.55 15.98 -15.85
C GLY A 283 -7.02 17.42 -15.86
N VAL A 284 -5.73 17.57 -16.11
CA VAL A 284 -5.05 18.86 -16.29
C VAL A 284 -4.65 19.02 -17.75
N HIS A 285 -4.94 20.18 -18.33
CA HIS A 285 -4.72 20.50 -19.75
C HIS A 285 -3.95 21.81 -19.92
N TRP A 286 -3.25 21.95 -21.05
CA TRP A 286 -2.41 23.13 -21.37
C TRP A 286 -3.11 24.47 -21.20
N ASN A 287 -4.37 24.54 -21.63
CA ASN A 287 -5.17 25.77 -21.66
C ASN A 287 -5.97 25.99 -20.38
N ASP A 288 -5.84 25.08 -19.41
CA ASP A 288 -6.50 25.21 -18.13
C ASP A 288 -5.46 25.55 -17.05
N PRO A 289 -5.48 26.76 -16.48
CA PRO A 289 -4.61 27.10 -15.37
C PRO A 289 -4.94 26.30 -14.10
N ARG A 290 -6.15 25.73 -14.01
CA ARG A 290 -6.55 24.86 -12.89
C ARG A 290 -5.68 23.61 -12.88
N GLY A 291 -5.06 23.33 -11.74
CA GLY A 291 -4.19 22.18 -11.57
C GLY A 291 -2.76 22.36 -12.12
N GLN A 292 -2.37 23.54 -12.64
CA GLN A 292 -0.97 23.86 -12.96
C GLN A 292 -0.15 24.16 -11.69
N LEU A 293 -0.11 23.18 -10.79
CA LEU A 293 0.50 23.28 -9.48
C LEU A 293 2.02 23.19 -9.58
N THR A 294 2.71 23.91 -8.70
CA THR A 294 4.16 23.78 -8.56
C THR A 294 4.46 22.60 -7.65
N ILE A 295 5.36 21.73 -8.09
CA ILE A 295 5.74 20.52 -7.36
C ILE A 295 7.12 20.75 -6.73
N GLN A 296 7.29 20.30 -5.50
CA GLN A 296 8.54 20.42 -4.77
C GLN A 296 9.18 19.05 -4.46
N TYR A 297 10.50 19.07 -4.28
CA TYR A 297 11.31 17.96 -3.82
C TYR A 297 12.24 18.45 -2.71
N PRO A 298 12.31 17.73 -1.56
CA PRO A 298 11.33 16.73 -1.13
C PRO A 298 9.93 17.35 -0.96
N ALA A 299 8.90 16.50 -0.80
CA ALA A 299 7.59 16.97 -0.34
C ALA A 299 7.72 17.75 0.98
N ALA A 300 6.85 18.72 1.26
CA ALA A 300 7.07 19.61 2.42
C ALA A 300 7.01 18.86 3.75
N ILE A 301 6.12 17.87 3.86
CA ILE A 301 6.02 16.97 5.01
C ILE A 301 7.34 16.22 5.27
N ASP A 302 7.96 15.70 4.20
CA ASP A 302 9.19 14.90 4.28
C ASP A 302 10.43 15.80 4.51
N ALA A 303 10.46 16.98 3.88
CA ALA A 303 11.54 17.95 4.08
C ALA A 303 11.58 18.45 5.53
N ARG A 304 10.42 18.71 6.15
CA ARG A 304 10.36 19.10 7.57
C ARG A 304 10.77 17.99 8.51
N ALA A 305 10.25 16.78 8.29
CA ALA A 305 10.68 15.61 9.05
C ALA A 305 12.20 15.38 8.91
N ALA A 306 12.76 15.62 7.72
CA ALA A 306 14.19 15.56 7.49
C ALA A 306 14.97 16.64 8.25
N LEU A 307 14.50 17.90 8.24
CA LEU A 307 15.10 19.00 9.00
C LEU A 307 15.07 18.72 10.51
N ASP A 308 13.94 18.26 11.05
CA ASP A 308 13.81 17.90 12.46
C ASP A 308 14.81 16.80 12.88
N ASN A 309 15.06 15.84 11.99
CA ASN A 309 16.04 14.78 12.22
C ASN A 309 17.47 15.28 12.09
N LEU A 310 17.76 16.11 11.10
CA LEU A 310 19.08 16.72 10.90
C LEU A 310 19.43 17.68 12.05
N ASP A 311 18.48 18.44 12.58
CA ASP A 311 18.67 19.28 13.78
C ASP A 311 19.11 18.45 14.99
N LYS A 312 18.47 17.29 15.22
CA LYS A 312 18.87 16.35 16.28
C LYS A 312 20.27 15.78 16.04
N LEU A 313 20.59 15.41 14.80
CA LEU A 313 21.91 14.87 14.46
C LEU A 313 23.00 15.93 14.63
N CYS A 314 22.80 17.16 14.15
CA CYS A 314 23.72 18.27 14.36
C CYS A 314 23.93 18.59 15.85
N HIS A 315 22.87 18.46 16.68
CA HIS A 315 22.99 18.62 18.12
C HIS A 315 23.84 17.50 18.76
N ASN A 316 23.64 16.25 18.33
CA ASN A 316 24.37 15.09 18.84
C ASN A 316 25.83 15.03 18.36
N PHE A 317 26.12 15.61 17.18
CA PHE A 317 27.43 15.63 16.54
C PHE A 317 27.83 17.07 16.17
N PRO A 318 28.10 17.94 17.16
CA PRO A 318 28.39 19.35 16.90
C PRO A 318 29.67 19.53 16.08
N GLY A 319 29.61 20.38 15.05
CA GLY A 319 30.73 20.67 14.15
C GLY A 319 30.91 19.71 12.98
N ASP A 320 30.01 18.74 12.79
CA ASP A 320 29.98 17.92 11.58
C ASP A 320 29.54 18.74 10.35
N GLN A 321 30.53 19.14 9.54
CA GLN A 321 30.30 19.94 8.34
C GLN A 321 29.41 19.26 7.30
N ARG A 322 29.37 17.91 7.26
CA ARG A 322 28.52 17.17 6.33
C ARG A 322 27.06 17.32 6.74
N LEU A 323 26.76 17.15 8.03
CA LEU A 323 25.40 17.31 8.56
C LEU A 323 24.89 18.74 8.41
N GLU A 324 25.73 19.74 8.71
CA GLU A 324 25.38 21.15 8.53
C GLU A 324 25.11 21.49 7.05
N LYS A 325 25.94 21.00 6.13
CA LYS A 325 25.73 21.18 4.69
C LYS A 325 24.43 20.52 4.23
N GLN A 326 24.17 19.29 4.71
CA GLN A 326 22.96 18.55 4.37
C GLN A 326 21.71 19.28 4.84
N ARG A 327 21.72 19.77 6.08
CA ARG A 327 20.65 20.56 6.68
C ARG A 327 20.36 21.83 5.88
N ASN A 328 21.40 22.58 5.52
CA ASN A 328 21.24 23.79 4.71
C ASN A 328 20.67 23.47 3.32
N MET A 329 21.16 22.42 2.67
CA MET A 329 20.63 21.97 1.38
C MET A 329 19.14 21.61 1.46
N VAL A 330 18.69 20.84 2.48
CA VAL A 330 17.27 20.51 2.65
C VAL A 330 16.43 21.77 2.90
N SER A 331 16.94 22.71 3.70
CA SER A 331 16.28 23.99 3.95
C SER A 331 16.13 24.81 2.65
N ASP A 332 17.18 24.86 1.83
CA ASP A 332 17.16 25.57 0.55
C ASP A 332 16.18 24.93 -0.44
N LEU A 333 16.11 23.59 -0.47
CA LEU A 333 15.13 22.86 -1.29
C LEU A 333 13.69 23.14 -0.86
N LEU A 334 13.42 23.18 0.45
CA LEU A 334 12.09 23.48 1.00
C LEU A 334 11.61 24.90 0.68
N LEU A 335 12.52 25.88 0.73
CA LEU A 335 12.23 27.29 0.42
C LEU A 335 12.30 27.61 -1.09
N GLY A 336 12.95 26.74 -1.85
CA GLY A 336 13.23 26.91 -3.27
C GLY A 336 12.00 26.94 -4.18
N PRO A 337 12.18 27.16 -5.49
CA PRO A 337 11.08 27.30 -6.45
C PRO A 337 10.28 26.01 -6.67
N GLY A 338 10.77 24.85 -6.23
CA GLY A 338 10.25 23.54 -6.60
C GLY A 338 10.96 22.97 -7.82
N ILE A 339 10.60 21.75 -8.21
CA ILE A 339 11.22 21.01 -9.32
C ILE A 339 10.55 21.28 -10.67
N GLY A 340 9.34 21.82 -10.68
CA GLY A 340 8.60 22.03 -11.92
C GLY A 340 7.12 22.33 -11.70
N LYS A 341 6.39 22.44 -12.80
CA LYS A 341 4.93 22.67 -12.80
C LYS A 341 4.20 21.54 -13.50
N VAL A 342 3.05 21.14 -12.97
CA VAL A 342 2.16 20.20 -13.64
C VAL A 342 1.66 20.83 -14.92
N ILE A 343 1.79 20.11 -16.03
CA ILE A 343 1.36 20.57 -17.36
C ILE A 343 0.22 19.73 -17.95
N LEU A 344 0.19 18.45 -17.59
CA LEU A 344 -0.83 17.50 -18.02
C LEU A 344 -1.06 16.47 -16.93
N ALA A 345 -2.30 16.02 -16.77
CA ALA A 345 -2.61 14.90 -15.89
C ALA A 345 -3.90 14.21 -16.32
N SER A 346 -4.03 12.94 -15.94
CA SER A 346 -5.18 12.12 -16.30
C SER A 346 -6.44 12.47 -15.51
N GLY A 347 -6.33 13.00 -14.30
CA GLY A 347 -7.47 13.05 -13.36
C GLY A 347 -7.79 11.65 -12.81
N SER A 348 -9.03 11.46 -12.35
CA SER A 348 -9.55 10.17 -11.85
C SER A 348 -10.22 9.34 -12.95
N GLN A 349 -9.64 9.33 -14.15
CA GLN A 349 -10.21 8.68 -15.34
C GLN A 349 -10.11 7.15 -15.30
N VAL A 350 -11.09 6.50 -15.90
CA VAL A 350 -11.07 5.07 -16.24
C VAL A 350 -11.09 4.90 -17.75
N ARG A 351 -10.29 3.94 -18.23
CA ARG A 351 -10.19 3.56 -19.64
C ARG A 351 -10.08 2.05 -19.73
N ASN A 352 -10.87 1.45 -20.62
CA ASN A 352 -10.91 -0.01 -20.80
C ASN A 352 -11.07 -0.76 -19.48
N ASN A 353 -11.93 -0.27 -18.60
CA ASN A 353 -12.15 -0.84 -17.27
C ASN A 353 -10.97 -0.75 -16.28
N HIS A 354 -9.90 0.00 -16.60
CA HIS A 354 -8.75 0.22 -15.73
C HIS A 354 -8.66 1.69 -15.30
N ARG A 355 -8.23 1.95 -14.06
CA ARG A 355 -7.88 3.31 -13.63
C ARG A 355 -6.60 3.78 -14.31
N VAL A 356 -6.63 5.01 -14.82
CA VAL A 356 -5.45 5.66 -15.41
C VAL A 356 -5.09 6.89 -14.57
N ASP A 357 -4.00 6.79 -13.82
CA ASP A 357 -3.58 7.79 -12.85
C ASP A 357 -2.16 8.26 -13.12
N TRP A 358 -1.99 9.37 -13.85
CA TRP A 358 -0.68 9.92 -14.20
C TRP A 358 -0.69 11.45 -14.29
N ALA A 359 0.46 12.06 -14.05
CA ALA A 359 0.71 13.48 -14.23
C ALA A 359 2.13 13.74 -14.75
N LEU A 360 2.23 14.70 -15.67
CA LEU A 360 3.48 15.20 -16.22
C LEU A 360 3.81 16.57 -15.60
N ILE A 361 5.04 16.68 -15.12
CA ILE A 361 5.59 17.90 -14.52
C ILE A 361 6.70 18.40 -15.45
N GLU A 362 6.55 19.58 -16.06
CA GLU A 362 7.64 20.20 -16.82
C GLU A 362 8.80 20.51 -15.87
N SER A 363 9.94 19.85 -16.10
CA SER A 363 11.09 19.87 -15.18
C SER A 363 12.44 19.77 -15.92
N PRO A 364 12.80 20.76 -16.74
CA PRO A 364 14.06 20.73 -17.50
C PRO A 364 15.31 20.77 -16.61
N GLU A 365 15.27 21.51 -15.49
CA GLU A 365 16.43 21.74 -14.61
C GLU A 365 16.84 20.52 -13.78
N THR A 366 15.88 19.63 -13.51
CA THR A 366 16.12 18.37 -12.78
C THR A 366 16.18 17.15 -13.71
N PHE A 367 15.97 17.34 -15.02
CA PHE A 367 15.90 16.24 -15.98
C PHE A 367 17.15 15.36 -15.91
N SER A 368 16.94 14.08 -15.63
CA SER A 368 18.02 13.12 -15.43
C SER A 368 17.69 11.77 -16.07
N LYS A 369 18.70 10.90 -16.15
CA LYS A 369 18.53 9.57 -16.75
C LYS A 369 17.98 8.61 -15.70
N ASN A 370 16.89 7.92 -16.05
CA ASN A 370 16.27 6.96 -15.16
C ASN A 370 17.19 5.77 -14.91
N LYS A 371 17.29 5.37 -13.65
CA LYS A 371 18.01 4.17 -13.23
C LYS A 371 17.03 3.13 -12.69
N PRO A 372 17.14 1.85 -13.09
CA PRO A 372 16.32 0.82 -12.49
C PRO A 372 16.77 0.59 -11.03
N PRO A 373 15.88 0.11 -10.14
CA PRO A 373 16.25 -0.22 -8.78
C PRO A 373 17.41 -1.21 -8.73
N SER A 374 18.33 -1.03 -7.77
CA SER A 374 19.54 -1.84 -7.64
C SER A 374 19.60 -2.56 -6.29
N ILE A 375 20.11 -3.79 -6.29
CA ILE A 375 20.34 -4.58 -5.06
C ILE A 375 21.34 -3.91 -4.10
N ARG A 376 22.10 -2.91 -4.57
CA ARG A 376 22.99 -2.11 -3.72
C ARG A 376 22.24 -1.07 -2.88
N GLN A 377 21.02 -0.71 -3.26
CA GLN A 377 20.19 0.24 -2.52
C GLN A 377 19.49 -0.44 -1.34
N GLY A 378 19.18 -1.74 -1.48
CA GLY A 378 18.65 -2.57 -0.40
C GLY A 378 18.27 -3.96 -0.88
N ASN A 379 17.65 -4.71 0.01
CA ASN A 379 17.26 -6.10 -0.23
C ASN A 379 15.82 -6.18 -0.75
N PHE A 380 15.66 -6.91 -1.85
CA PHE A 380 14.38 -7.34 -2.39
C PHE A 380 14.58 -8.74 -3.00
N MET A 381 13.50 -9.42 -3.35
CA MET A 381 13.59 -10.79 -3.84
C MET A 381 14.11 -10.83 -5.26
N SER A 382 15.00 -11.78 -5.55
CA SER A 382 15.45 -12.03 -6.92
C SER A 382 14.36 -12.75 -7.73
N PRO A 383 14.41 -12.67 -9.08
CA PRO A 383 13.53 -13.43 -9.95
C PRO A 383 13.52 -14.94 -9.63
N PRO A 384 12.36 -15.62 -9.64
CA PRO A 384 12.25 -17.03 -9.26
C PRO A 384 13.04 -18.01 -10.16
N ALA A 385 13.19 -17.69 -11.45
CA ALA A 385 13.77 -18.58 -12.46
C ALA A 385 15.32 -18.66 -12.44
N GLY A 386 15.98 -18.21 -11.36
CA GLY A 386 17.44 -18.23 -11.24
C GLY A 386 18.17 -17.14 -12.04
N HIS A 387 17.45 -16.27 -12.75
CA HIS A 387 18.02 -15.07 -13.35
C HIS A 387 18.42 -14.08 -12.26
N ARG A 388 19.72 -13.78 -12.17
CA ARG A 388 20.22 -12.80 -11.21
C ARG A 388 19.95 -11.39 -11.74
N TYR A 389 18.92 -10.75 -11.21
CA TYR A 389 18.71 -9.31 -11.40
C TYR A 389 19.82 -8.53 -10.68
N ALA A 390 20.78 -8.01 -11.46
CA ALA A 390 21.92 -7.24 -10.95
C ALA A 390 22.33 -6.17 -11.97
N PRO A 391 21.49 -5.13 -12.18
CA PRO A 391 21.83 -4.05 -13.11
C PRO A 391 23.14 -3.37 -12.68
N HIS A 392 23.97 -3.02 -13.66
CA HIS A 392 25.18 -2.23 -13.43
C HIS A 392 24.79 -0.84 -12.89
N PRO A 393 25.61 -0.19 -12.03
CA PRO A 393 25.31 1.16 -11.50
C PRO A 393 25.05 2.25 -12.56
N ASP A 394 25.52 2.03 -13.79
CA ASP A 394 25.35 2.91 -14.95
C ASP A 394 24.23 2.47 -15.91
N THR A 395 23.57 1.34 -15.61
CA THR A 395 22.40 0.87 -16.36
C THR A 395 21.30 1.93 -16.26
N LYS A 396 20.64 2.15 -17.39
CA LYS A 396 19.56 3.12 -17.55
C LYS A 396 18.33 2.40 -18.07
N ILE A 397 17.16 2.84 -17.62
CA ILE A 397 15.90 2.45 -18.23
C ILE A 397 15.84 3.11 -19.61
N ARG A 398 15.67 2.32 -20.67
CA ARG A 398 15.69 2.79 -22.06
C ARG A 398 14.53 2.28 -22.90
N GLN A 399 13.77 1.32 -22.37
CA GLN A 399 12.70 0.65 -23.10
C GLN A 399 11.46 0.61 -22.24
N PHE A 400 10.33 0.76 -22.91
CA PHE A 400 9.02 0.42 -22.38
C PHE A 400 8.73 -1.03 -22.75
N ASP A 401 8.03 -1.73 -21.89
CA ASP A 401 7.55 -3.09 -22.16
C ASP A 401 6.08 -3.22 -21.76
N TYR A 402 5.47 -4.33 -22.15
CA TYR A 402 4.13 -4.69 -21.70
C TYR A 402 4.18 -5.44 -20.38
N VAL A 403 3.05 -5.40 -19.66
CA VAL A 403 2.87 -6.22 -18.47
C VAL A 403 2.43 -7.61 -18.90
N HIS A 404 3.10 -8.64 -18.39
CA HIS A 404 2.67 -10.03 -18.53
C HIS A 404 2.43 -10.66 -17.16
N GLU A 405 1.41 -11.52 -17.05
CA GLU A 405 1.16 -12.33 -15.86
C GLU A 405 2.38 -13.22 -15.57
N ASP A 406 2.64 -13.48 -14.28
CA ASP A 406 3.83 -14.15 -13.76
C ASP A 406 5.17 -13.41 -13.92
N ASP A 407 5.20 -12.23 -14.55
CA ASP A 407 6.44 -11.45 -14.64
C ASP A 407 6.88 -10.99 -13.25
N TRP A 408 8.18 -11.17 -12.99
CA TRP A 408 8.84 -10.54 -11.85
C TRP A 408 9.07 -9.06 -12.14
N VAL A 409 8.76 -8.22 -11.15
CA VAL A 409 8.94 -6.78 -11.20
C VAL A 409 9.56 -6.24 -9.92
N VAL A 410 10.22 -5.08 -10.01
CA VAL A 410 10.80 -4.34 -8.89
C VAL A 410 10.48 -2.86 -9.00
N LYS A 411 10.32 -2.20 -7.85
CA LYS A 411 10.01 -0.78 -7.76
C LYS A 411 10.78 -0.10 -6.63
N LEU A 412 11.12 1.16 -6.83
CA LEU A 412 11.66 2.05 -5.81
C LEU A 412 10.69 3.21 -5.63
N GLY A 413 10.03 3.26 -4.47
CA GLY A 413 9.16 4.35 -4.05
C GLY A 413 9.81 5.23 -3.00
N ARG A 414 9.15 6.35 -2.64
CA ARG A 414 9.62 7.21 -1.55
C ARG A 414 9.75 6.48 -0.23
N SER A 415 8.98 5.40 -0.02
CA SER A 415 8.92 4.69 1.25
C SER A 415 9.58 3.33 1.19
N THR A 416 9.46 2.59 0.09
CA THR A 416 10.02 1.24 0.02
C THR A 416 10.67 0.88 -1.32
N LEU A 417 11.71 0.04 -1.23
CA LEU A 417 12.29 -0.72 -2.33
C LEU A 417 11.82 -2.17 -2.21
N THR A 418 11.04 -2.65 -3.17
CA THR A 418 10.41 -3.98 -3.10
C THR A 418 10.27 -4.58 -4.49
N SER A 419 10.06 -5.89 -4.53
CA SER A 419 9.78 -6.66 -5.73
C SER A 419 8.55 -7.54 -5.54
N GLY A 420 7.96 -7.98 -6.63
CA GLY A 420 6.80 -8.88 -6.63
C GLY A 420 6.59 -9.53 -7.99
N ILE A 421 5.49 -10.25 -8.10
CA ILE A 421 5.04 -10.95 -9.31
C ILE A 421 3.70 -10.33 -9.75
N ILE A 422 3.52 -10.19 -11.06
CA ILE A 422 2.28 -9.70 -11.66
C ILE A 422 1.18 -10.77 -11.58
N ASN A 423 -0.01 -10.37 -11.12
CA ASN A 423 -1.23 -11.18 -11.06
C ASN A 423 -2.38 -10.44 -11.77
N GLY A 424 -3.07 -11.10 -12.71
CA GLY A 424 -3.97 -10.47 -13.68
C GLY A 424 -5.48 -10.54 -13.38
N MET A 425 -5.92 -11.17 -12.29
CA MET A 425 -7.35 -11.39 -12.00
C MET A 425 -7.82 -10.64 -10.75
N LYS A 426 -8.01 -9.32 -10.88
CA LYS A 426 -8.50 -8.49 -9.77
C LYS A 426 -9.58 -7.50 -10.22
N THR A 427 -10.68 -7.46 -9.48
CA THR A 427 -11.76 -6.47 -9.61
C THR A 427 -11.83 -5.61 -8.35
N VAL A 428 -11.92 -4.30 -8.49
CA VAL A 428 -11.87 -3.33 -7.39
C VAL A 428 -13.04 -2.35 -7.49
N GLU A 429 -13.73 -2.11 -6.38
CA GLU A 429 -14.72 -1.05 -6.21
C GLU A 429 -14.07 0.14 -5.47
N TRP A 430 -13.89 1.24 -6.20
CA TRP A 430 -13.32 2.48 -5.68
C TRP A 430 -14.37 3.39 -5.02
N GLY A 431 -15.64 3.11 -5.27
CA GLY A 431 -16.81 3.80 -4.74
C GLY A 431 -18.09 3.16 -5.30
N PRO A 432 -19.29 3.51 -4.80
CA PRO A 432 -20.52 2.87 -5.23
C PRO A 432 -20.67 2.92 -6.76
N ASN A 433 -20.77 1.74 -7.39
CA ASN A 433 -20.85 1.54 -8.85
C ASN A 433 -19.62 2.01 -9.65
N PHE A 434 -18.49 2.28 -9.00
CA PHE A 434 -17.23 2.61 -9.65
C PHE A 434 -16.26 1.44 -9.55
N VAL A 435 -16.46 0.48 -10.45
CA VAL A 435 -15.76 -0.79 -10.49
C VAL A 435 -14.80 -0.83 -11.67
N THR A 436 -13.62 -1.38 -11.44
CA THR A 436 -12.54 -1.53 -12.42
C THR A 436 -11.88 -2.89 -12.29
N GLU A 437 -11.27 -3.37 -13.37
CA GLU A 437 -10.29 -4.45 -13.34
C GLU A 437 -8.90 -3.84 -13.18
N GLU A 438 -8.06 -4.41 -12.33
CA GLU A 438 -6.77 -3.81 -11.98
C GLU A 438 -5.66 -4.85 -12.04
N ILE A 439 -4.45 -4.39 -12.39
CA ILE A 439 -3.28 -5.26 -12.39
C ILE A 439 -2.60 -5.20 -11.04
N GLN A 440 -2.42 -6.37 -10.43
CA GLN A 440 -1.88 -6.51 -9.10
C GLN A 440 -0.43 -6.96 -9.12
N VAL A 441 0.38 -6.43 -8.20
CA VAL A 441 1.72 -6.92 -7.89
C VAL A 441 1.71 -7.52 -6.49
N MET A 442 2.17 -8.76 -6.37
CA MET A 442 2.11 -9.56 -5.14
C MET A 442 3.48 -10.08 -4.71
N SER A 443 3.65 -10.35 -3.42
CA SER A 443 4.87 -10.95 -2.88
C SER A 443 4.50 -11.96 -1.79
N HIS A 444 5.20 -13.09 -1.76
CA HIS A 444 4.95 -14.15 -0.79
C HIS A 444 5.60 -13.90 0.59
N TYR A 445 6.42 -12.86 0.73
CA TYR A 445 7.30 -12.71 1.91
C TYR A 445 7.30 -11.31 2.54
N ALA A 446 6.82 -10.30 1.83
CA ALA A 446 6.83 -8.92 2.30
C ALA A 446 5.76 -8.08 1.61
N ASP A 447 5.42 -6.95 2.22
CA ASP A 447 4.57 -5.94 1.60
C ASP A 447 5.20 -5.43 0.30
N VAL A 448 4.44 -5.42 -0.78
CA VAL A 448 4.92 -4.90 -2.08
C VAL A 448 4.94 -3.37 -2.06
N ALA A 449 4.05 -2.74 -1.32
CA ALA A 449 3.98 -1.29 -1.23
C ALA A 449 3.37 -0.85 0.08
N VAL A 450 3.62 0.42 0.41
CA VAL A 450 3.00 1.12 1.51
C VAL A 450 2.58 2.52 1.07
N ASP A 451 1.87 3.19 1.94
CA ASP A 451 1.49 4.59 1.78
C ASP A 451 2.74 5.45 1.52
N GLY A 452 2.72 6.22 0.43
CA GLY A 452 3.85 6.94 -0.12
C GLY A 452 4.28 6.47 -1.50
N ASP A 453 4.21 5.17 -1.77
CA ASP A 453 4.85 4.60 -2.97
C ASP A 453 4.13 4.93 -4.29
N SER A 454 2.95 5.57 -4.24
CA SER A 454 2.26 6.08 -5.43
C SER A 454 3.16 6.92 -6.32
N GLY A 455 3.18 6.62 -7.62
CA GLY A 455 4.03 7.25 -8.62
C GLY A 455 5.34 6.50 -8.88
N ALA A 456 5.67 5.45 -8.13
CA ALA A 456 6.87 4.65 -8.36
C ALA A 456 6.83 3.94 -9.71
N PHE A 457 7.93 4.02 -10.46
CA PHE A 457 8.13 3.20 -11.65
C PHE A 457 8.29 1.73 -11.27
N VAL A 458 7.64 0.88 -12.05
CA VAL A 458 7.70 -0.58 -11.93
C VAL A 458 8.46 -1.10 -13.14
N VAL A 459 9.55 -1.83 -12.91
CA VAL A 459 10.40 -2.38 -13.97
C VAL A 459 10.46 -3.90 -13.90
N ASN A 460 10.57 -4.55 -15.06
CA ASN A 460 10.72 -6.00 -15.15
C ASN A 460 12.18 -6.45 -14.92
N GLU A 461 12.43 -7.76 -15.01
CA GLU A 461 13.77 -8.33 -14.83
C GLU A 461 14.83 -7.85 -15.85
N HIS A 462 14.41 -7.28 -16.99
CA HIS A 462 15.30 -6.68 -17.98
C HIS A 462 15.59 -5.19 -17.70
N GLY A 463 14.96 -4.60 -16.69
CA GLY A 463 15.06 -3.17 -16.38
C GLY A 463 14.26 -2.28 -17.35
N HIS A 464 13.26 -2.84 -18.04
CA HIS A 464 12.32 -2.08 -18.86
C HIS A 464 11.17 -1.55 -18.00
N LEU A 465 10.64 -0.38 -18.34
CA LEU A 465 9.50 0.21 -17.64
C LEU A 465 8.20 -0.42 -18.12
N VAL A 466 7.46 -1.04 -17.20
CA VAL A 466 6.20 -1.76 -17.52
C VAL A 466 4.96 -1.08 -16.94
N GLY A 467 5.11 -0.27 -15.89
CA GLY A 467 3.99 0.42 -15.29
C GLY A 467 4.37 1.40 -14.19
N MET A 468 3.35 1.97 -13.56
CA MET A 468 3.48 2.89 -12.44
C MET A 468 2.53 2.50 -11.33
N LEU A 469 3.05 2.41 -10.10
CA LEU A 469 2.29 2.07 -8.91
C LEU A 469 1.37 3.22 -8.52
N TYR A 470 0.11 2.95 -8.19
CA TYR A 470 -0.82 4.02 -7.78
C TYR A 470 -1.67 3.68 -6.54
N ALA A 471 -1.78 2.41 -6.16
CA ALA A 471 -2.59 2.01 -5.01
C ALA A 471 -2.05 0.75 -4.32
N VAL A 472 -2.55 0.52 -3.11
CA VAL A 472 -2.21 -0.62 -2.28
C VAL A 472 -3.47 -1.20 -1.64
N THR A 473 -3.56 -2.53 -1.59
CA THR A 473 -4.57 -3.24 -0.84
C THR A 473 -3.97 -3.85 0.42
N LYS A 474 -4.55 -3.47 1.55
CA LYS A 474 -4.20 -3.86 2.91
C LYS A 474 -5.22 -4.88 3.40
N GLU A 475 -4.90 -6.16 3.24
CA GLU A 475 -5.71 -7.29 3.70
C GLU A 475 -5.38 -7.65 5.14
N SER A 476 -6.34 -8.21 5.90
CA SER A 476 -6.19 -8.59 7.32
C SER A 476 -5.38 -9.86 7.60
N THR A 477 -4.87 -10.54 6.59
CA THR A 477 -4.18 -11.84 6.78
C THR A 477 -2.95 -11.99 5.87
N SER A 478 -2.92 -11.26 4.75
CA SER A 478 -1.83 -11.25 3.79
C SER A 478 -0.88 -10.04 3.93
N PHE A 479 0.24 -10.10 3.20
CA PHE A 479 1.07 -8.94 2.87
C PHE A 479 0.31 -7.97 1.96
N ASN A 480 0.67 -6.70 2.02
CA ASN A 480 0.08 -5.69 1.16
C ASN A 480 0.40 -5.97 -0.31
N THR A 481 -0.64 -5.96 -1.14
CA THR A 481 -0.52 -6.05 -2.60
C THR A 481 -0.63 -4.67 -3.22
N ALA A 482 0.00 -4.44 -4.36
CA ALA A 482 -0.02 -3.15 -5.03
C ALA A 482 -0.79 -3.20 -6.34
N TYR A 483 -1.33 -2.06 -6.78
CA TYR A 483 -1.91 -1.91 -8.11
C TYR A 483 -1.08 -0.97 -8.96
N ILE A 484 -0.97 -1.32 -10.24
CA ILE A 484 -0.19 -0.57 -11.22
C ILE A 484 -1.07 -0.15 -12.40
N THR A 485 -0.81 1.04 -12.94
CA THR A 485 -1.29 1.40 -14.28
C THR A 485 -0.24 0.95 -15.28
N PRO A 486 -0.59 0.07 -16.25
CA PRO A 486 0.32 -0.33 -17.32
C PRO A 486 0.83 0.86 -18.12
N PHE A 487 2.10 0.82 -18.52
CA PHE A 487 2.72 1.97 -19.17
C PHE A 487 2.16 2.23 -20.57
N ASP A 488 1.74 1.18 -21.28
CA ASP A 488 1.05 1.29 -22.57
C ASP A 488 -0.32 2.00 -22.43
N ALA A 489 -1.04 1.78 -21.33
CA ALA A 489 -2.28 2.52 -21.02
C ALA A 489 -2.00 4.01 -20.76
N ILE A 490 -0.92 4.34 -20.04
CA ILE A 490 -0.46 5.72 -19.86
C ILE A 490 -0.12 6.36 -21.22
N GLN A 491 0.66 5.66 -22.05
CA GLN A 491 1.07 6.13 -23.38
C GLN A 491 -0.14 6.37 -24.30
N ALA A 492 -1.12 5.46 -24.28
CA ALA A 492 -2.36 5.57 -25.05
C ALA A 492 -3.18 6.80 -24.62
N HIS A 493 -3.35 7.01 -23.30
CA HIS A 493 -4.08 8.16 -22.79
C HIS A 493 -3.37 9.48 -23.09
N ILE A 494 -2.03 9.54 -22.98
CA ILE A 494 -1.25 10.71 -23.39
C ILE A 494 -1.48 11.03 -24.86
N LYS A 495 -1.44 10.02 -25.72
CA LYS A 495 -1.69 10.19 -27.15
C LYS A 495 -3.08 10.75 -27.45
N GLU A 496 -4.10 10.32 -26.70
CA GLU A 496 -5.47 10.85 -26.77
C GLU A 496 -5.51 12.35 -26.38
N VAL A 497 -5.05 12.69 -25.16
CA VAL A 497 -5.19 14.06 -24.63
C VAL A 497 -4.29 15.09 -25.32
N THR A 498 -3.19 14.65 -25.93
CA THR A 498 -2.27 15.51 -26.68
C THR A 498 -2.47 15.45 -28.20
N ASN A 499 -3.51 14.76 -28.67
CA ASN A 499 -3.82 14.62 -30.09
C ASN A 499 -2.65 14.05 -30.93
N GLY A 500 -1.98 13.02 -30.40
CA GLY A 500 -0.92 12.28 -31.09
C GLY A 500 0.48 12.38 -30.46
N GLY A 501 0.62 13.04 -29.30
CA GLY A 501 1.88 13.07 -28.57
C GLY A 501 2.22 11.72 -27.94
N PHE A 502 3.48 11.57 -27.52
CA PHE A 502 3.98 10.31 -26.96
C PHE A 502 5.21 10.54 -26.05
N LEU A 503 5.41 9.69 -25.05
CA LEU A 503 6.59 9.72 -24.19
C LEU A 503 7.74 8.92 -24.78
N SER A 504 8.97 9.36 -24.55
CA SER A 504 10.21 8.63 -24.84
C SER A 504 11.26 8.87 -23.76
N PHE A 505 12.29 8.02 -23.73
CA PHE A 505 13.53 8.31 -23.01
C PHE A 505 14.43 9.26 -23.82
N ASP A 506 15.46 9.80 -23.17
CA ASP A 506 16.55 10.59 -23.78
C ASP A 506 17.65 9.71 -24.40
#